data_AF-A0A6B3GVF0-F1
#
_entry.id   AF-A0A6B3GVF0-F1
#
_cell.length_a   1.000
_cell.length_b   1.000
_cell.length_c   1.000
_cell.angle_alpha   90.00
_cell.angle_beta   90.00
_cell.angle_gamma   90.00
#
_symmetry.space_group_name_H-M   'P 1'
#
loop_
_entity.id
_entity.type
_entity.pdbx_description
1 polymer ?
#
loop_
_entity_poly.entity_id
_entity_poly.type
_entity_poly.pdbx_seq_one_letter_code
_entity_poly.pdbx_strand_id
1 'polypeptide(L)' 'LDQLTDEQFAKISEHLTPEVRTVLNVRGALASRDGRGGTAPSAVAVQLAEVKEDLAAQHAWATARR' A
#
# COMPACT_ATOMS: atom_id res chain seq x y z
N LEU A 1 -6.03 -17.35 -8.48
CA LEU A 1 -7.30 -16.67 -8.08
C LEU A 1 -7.81 -15.76 -9.20
N ASP A 2 -6.92 -15.16 -9.99
CA ASP A 2 -7.20 -14.36 -11.19
C ASP A 2 -7.84 -15.14 -12.37
N GLN A 3 -7.76 -16.48 -12.36
CA GLN A 3 -8.21 -17.34 -13.46
C GLN A 3 -9.73 -17.56 -13.55
N LEU A 4 -10.52 -17.18 -12.53
CA LEU A 4 -11.98 -17.27 -12.60
C LEU A 4 -12.51 -16.26 -13.62
N THR A 5 -13.63 -16.54 -14.29
CA THR A 5 -14.36 -15.57 -15.15
C THR A 5 -15.30 -14.69 -14.34
N ASP A 6 -15.82 -13.61 -14.93
CA ASP A 6 -16.74 -12.69 -14.23
C ASP A 6 -18.06 -13.39 -13.88
N GLU A 7 -18.53 -14.27 -14.77
CA GLU A 7 -19.71 -15.10 -14.51
C GLU A 7 -19.47 -16.09 -13.36
N GLN A 8 -18.24 -16.60 -13.24
CA GLN A 8 -17.87 -17.47 -12.12
C GLN A 8 -17.83 -16.69 -10.80
N PHE A 9 -17.34 -15.45 -10.80
CA PHE A 9 -17.41 -14.57 -9.62
C PHE A 9 -18.86 -14.23 -9.25
N ALA A 10 -19.70 -13.87 -10.22
CA ALA A 10 -21.11 -13.54 -9.99
C ALA A 10 -21.92 -14.73 -9.43
N LYS A 11 -21.57 -15.97 -9.79
CA LYS A 11 -22.15 -17.19 -9.20
C LYS A 11 -21.81 -17.38 -7.72
N ILE A 12 -20.70 -16.83 -7.25
CA ILE A 12 -20.31 -16.86 -5.84
C ILE A 12 -21.05 -15.76 -5.08
N SER A 13 -21.06 -14.54 -5.62
CA SER A 13 -21.76 -13.39 -5.05
C SER A 13 -21.94 -12.31 -6.11
N GLU A 14 -23.13 -11.72 -6.17
CA GLU A 14 -23.42 -10.58 -7.05
C GLU A 14 -22.57 -9.34 -6.76
N HIS A 15 -22.01 -9.24 -5.54
CA HIS A 15 -21.13 -8.14 -5.16
C HIS A 15 -19.70 -8.28 -5.71
N LEU A 16 -19.32 -9.45 -6.20
CA LEU A 16 -18.01 -9.69 -6.83
C LEU A 16 -18.05 -9.26 -8.29
N THR A 17 -18.15 -7.95 -8.49
CA THR A 17 -18.10 -7.33 -9.83
C THR A 17 -16.72 -7.54 -10.47
N PRO A 18 -16.56 -7.29 -11.79
CA PRO A 18 -15.26 -7.39 -12.47
C PRO A 18 -14.16 -6.53 -11.81
N GLU A 19 -14.53 -5.49 -11.06
CA GLU A 19 -13.62 -4.62 -10.31
C GLU A 19 -12.78 -5.38 -9.27
N VAL A 20 -13.25 -6.50 -8.72
CA VAL A 20 -12.49 -7.30 -7.74
C VAL A 20 -11.14 -7.76 -8.30
N ARG A 21 -11.04 -7.96 -9.62
CA ARG A 21 -9.79 -8.37 -10.28
C ARG A 21 -8.67 -7.35 -10.13
N THR A 22 -9.02 -6.07 -9.96
CA THR A 22 -8.04 -5.00 -9.78
C THR A 22 -7.14 -5.25 -8.58
N VAL A 23 -7.62 -5.98 -7.56
CA VAL A 23 -6.87 -6.36 -6.35
C VAL A 23 -6.43 -7.83 -6.30
N LEU A 24 -6.78 -8.65 -7.29
CA LEU A 24 -6.39 -10.09 -7.37
C LEU A 24 -5.03 -10.32 -8.06
N ASN A 25 -4.15 -9.34 -7.99
CA ASN A 25 -2.76 -9.45 -8.43
C ASN A 25 -1.85 -8.72 -7.44
N VAL A 26 -0.55 -9.02 -7.46
CA VAL A 26 0.42 -8.48 -6.48
C VAL A 26 0.42 -6.95 -6.47
N ARG A 27 0.40 -6.29 -7.63
CA ARG A 27 0.46 -4.82 -7.70
C ARG A 27 -0.80 -4.20 -7.11
N GLY A 28 -1.97 -4.72 -7.48
CA GLY A 28 -3.27 -4.26 -6.97
C GLY A 28 -3.42 -4.47 -5.47
N ALA A 29 -3.03 -5.65 -4.98
CA ALA A 29 -3.08 -5.99 -3.56
C ALA A 29 -2.15 -5.11 -2.70
N LEU A 30 -1.01 -4.66 -3.26
CA LEU A 30 -0.15 -3.70 -2.60
C LEU A 30 -0.75 -2.29 -2.67
N ALA A 31 -1.23 -1.86 -3.83
CA ALA A 31 -1.78 -0.53 -4.03
C ALA A 31 -3.00 -0.23 -3.16
N SER A 32 -3.83 -1.24 -2.84
CA SER A 32 -5.01 -1.06 -1.98
C SER A 32 -4.70 -0.85 -0.49
N ARG A 33 -3.43 -1.02 -0.07
CA ARG A 33 -2.98 -0.82 1.31
C ARG A 33 -2.33 0.56 1.47
N ASP A 34 -3.07 1.61 1.11
CA ASP A 34 -2.60 3.00 1.01
C ASP A 34 -2.88 3.89 2.22
N GLY A 35 -3.57 3.36 3.24
CA GLY A 35 -3.71 4.02 4.54
C GLY A 35 -2.35 4.29 5.22
N ARG A 36 -2.36 5.14 6.25
CA ARG A 36 -1.14 5.48 7.01
C ARG A 36 -0.48 4.21 7.59
N GLY A 37 0.84 4.07 7.39
CA GLY A 37 1.59 2.87 7.75
C GLY A 37 1.37 1.67 6.82
N GLY A 38 0.67 1.88 5.70
CA GLY A 38 0.39 0.85 4.71
C GLY A 38 1.58 0.43 3.85
N THR A 39 1.38 -0.58 3.01
CA THR A 39 2.41 -1.15 2.12
C THR A 39 2.27 -0.69 0.67
N ALA A 40 1.29 0.15 0.35
CA ALA A 40 1.21 0.75 -0.97
C ALA A 40 2.48 1.58 -1.27
N PRO A 41 2.95 1.63 -2.52
CA PRO A 41 4.08 2.48 -2.90
C PRO A 41 3.92 3.94 -2.48
N SER A 42 2.70 4.48 -2.53
CA SER A 42 2.36 5.83 -2.04
C SER A 42 2.57 5.97 -0.53
N ALA A 43 2.05 5.01 0.26
CA ALA A 43 2.21 5.00 1.72
C ALA A 43 3.68 4.82 2.14
N VAL A 44 4.45 4.00 1.43
CA VAL A 44 5.89 3.79 1.70
C VAL A 44 6.71 5.03 1.33
N ALA A 45 6.34 5.74 0.26
CA ALA A 45 6.98 7.01 -0.07
C ALA A 45 6.81 8.07 1.03
N VAL A 46 5.62 8.15 1.64
CA VAL A 46 5.35 9.01 2.80
C VAL A 46 6.22 8.60 4.00
N GLN A 47 6.24 7.31 4.35
CA GLN A 47 7.05 6.80 5.47
C GLN A 47 8.54 7.10 5.28
N LEU A 48 9.05 6.96 4.05
CA LEU A 48 10.45 7.26 3.74
C LEU A 48 10.76 8.75 3.90
N ALA A 49 9.83 9.64 3.53
CA ALA A 49 10.00 11.07 3.72
C ALA A 49 10.06 11.43 5.21
N GLU A 50 9.13 10.88 6.01
CA GLU A 50 9.07 11.10 7.46
C GLU A 50 10.35 10.65 8.16
N VAL A 51 10.82 9.42 7.87
CA VAL A 51 12.08 8.91 8.45
C VAL A 51 13.29 9.77 8.07
N LYS A 52 13.33 10.31 6.86
CA LYS A 52 14.43 11.18 6.43
C LYS A 52 14.43 12.51 7.20
N GLU A 53 13.26 13.09 7.42
CA GLU A 53 13.09 14.30 8.23
C GLU A 53 13.51 14.06 9.68
N ASP A 54 12.99 12.99 10.30
CA ASP A 54 13.33 12.61 11.66
C ASP A 54 14.83 12.37 11.82
N LEU A 55 15.45 11.63 10.88
CA LEU A 55 16.88 11.37 10.92
C LEU A 55 17.71 12.65 10.86
N ALA A 56 17.31 13.63 10.03
CA ALA A 56 17.99 14.91 9.96
C ALA A 56 17.90 15.68 11.29
N ALA A 57 16.73 15.67 11.93
CA ALA A 57 16.52 16.31 13.24
C ALA A 57 17.37 15.64 14.34
N GLN A 58 17.35 14.31 14.41
CA GLN A 58 18.14 13.57 15.40
C GLN A 58 19.65 13.76 15.19
N HIS A 59 20.11 13.80 13.94
CA HIS A 59 21.50 14.07 13.63
C HIS A 59 21.92 15.47 14.10
N ALA A 60 21.13 16.51 13.81
CA ALA A 60 21.40 17.87 14.26
C ALA A 60 21.46 17.98 15.80
N TRP A 61 20.53 17.32 16.50
CA TRP A 61 20.54 17.27 17.96
C TRP A 61 21.80 16.59 18.53
N ALA A 62 22.22 15.48 17.93
CA ALA A 62 23.36 14.70 18.38
C ALA A 62 24.69 15.44 18.19
N THR A 63 24.83 16.21 17.10
CA THR A 63 26.06 16.97 16.82
C THR A 63 26.13 18.29 17.55
N ALA A 64 25.00 18.96 17.84
CA ALA A 64 24.98 20.21 18.60
C ALA A 64 25.39 20.06 20.09
N ARG A 65 25.45 18.82 20.59
CA ARG A 65 25.88 18.48 21.96
C ARG A 65 27.37 18.13 22.08
N ARG A 66 28.13 18.16 20.97
CA ARG A 66 29.61 18.08 20.99
C ARG A 66 30.20 19.47 21.01
#